data_AF-A0A519X376-F1
#
_entry.id   AF-A0A519X376-F1
#
_cell.length_a   1.000
_cell.length_b   1.000
_cell.length_c   1.000
_cell.angle_alpha   90.00
_cell.angle_beta   90.00
_cell.angle_gamma   90.00
#
_symmetry.space_group_name_H-M   'P 1'
#
loop_
_entity.id
_entity.type
_entity.pdbx_description
1 polymer ?
#
loop_
_entity_poly.entity_id
_entity_poly.type
_entity_poly.pdbx_seq_one_letter_code
_entity_poly.pdbx_strand_id
1 'polypeptide(L)' 'IQYLKPGRSDLYFTIVITDEMLNDAITTLNTSGKFVKAYPMEITDPTGEICATVMNEVYIRNLRQGEQPRIAY' A
#
# COMPACT_ATOMS: atom_id res chain seq x y z
N ILE A 1 -5.11 10.86 7.35
CA ILE A 1 -5.00 11.77 6.17
C ILE A 1 -4.63 13.14 6.71
N GLN A 2 -3.61 13.78 6.15
CA GLN A 2 -3.20 15.14 6.44
C GLN A 2 -3.49 16.01 5.22
N TYR A 3 -4.33 17.03 5.39
CA TYR A 3 -4.66 17.99 4.34
C TYR A 3 -3.66 19.14 4.35
N LEU A 4 -3.10 19.48 3.19
CA LEU A 4 -2.09 20.52 3.04
C LEU A 4 -2.62 21.70 2.22
N LYS A 5 -3.31 21.42 1.10
CA LYS A 5 -3.84 22.42 0.17
C LYS A 5 -5.22 22.01 -0.35
N PRO A 6 -6.07 22.98 -0.74
CA PRO A 6 -7.39 22.67 -1.27
C PRO A 6 -7.29 22.02 -2.66
N GLY A 7 -7.69 20.76 -2.77
CA GLY A 7 -7.86 20.07 -4.05
C GLY A 7 -9.12 20.54 -4.78
N ARG A 8 -9.00 21.64 -5.54
CA ARG A 8 -10.14 22.28 -6.24
C ARG A 8 -10.50 21.64 -7.57
N SER A 9 -9.72 20.66 -8.01
CA SER A 9 -9.86 19.93 -9.27
C SER A 9 -9.67 18.43 -9.03
N ASP A 10 -9.60 17.65 -10.11
CA ASP A 10 -9.30 16.22 -10.04
C ASP A 10 -8.01 15.95 -9.26
N LEU A 11 -8.05 14.92 -8.41
CA LEU A 11 -6.93 14.51 -7.59
C LEU A 11 -6.46 13.11 -8.00
N TYR A 12 -5.15 12.92 -7.95
CA TYR A 12 -4.48 11.69 -8.36
C TYR A 12 -3.58 11.17 -7.26
N PHE A 13 -3.34 9.86 -7.27
CA PHE A 13 -2.34 9.22 -6.43
C PHE A 13 -1.72 8.05 -7.21
N THR A 14 -0.46 7.74 -6.89
CA THR A 14 0.27 6.63 -7.49
C THR A 14 0.82 5.74 -6.39
N ILE A 15 0.65 4.43 -6.55
CA ILE A 15 1.26 3.43 -5.66
C ILE A 15 2.27 2.64 -6.49
N VAL A 16 3.50 2.58 -6.01
CA VAL A 16 4.56 1.77 -6.61
C VAL A 16 4.85 0.61 -5.67
N ILE A 17 4.73 -0.62 -6.18
CA ILE A 17 5.08 -1.84 -5.45
C ILE A 17 6.38 -2.35 -6.05
N THR A 18 7.45 -2.34 -5.25
CA THR A 18 8.75 -2.87 -5.66
C THR A 18 8.89 -4.34 -5.33
N ASP A 19 9.82 -5.03 -6.01
CA ASP A 19 10.14 -6.42 -5.71
C ASP A 19 10.61 -6.61 -4.26
N GLU A 20 11.31 -5.62 -3.70
CA GLU A 20 11.73 -5.62 -2.29
C GLU A 20 10.52 -5.60 -1.34
N MET A 21 9.55 -4.73 -1.59
CA MET A 21 8.32 -4.67 -0.79
C MET A 21 7.54 -5.99 -0.87
N LEU A 22 7.50 -6.59 -2.06
CA LEU A 22 6.83 -7.86 -2.27
C LEU A 22 7.56 -8.99 -1.52
N ASN A 23 8.88 -9.08 -1.65
CA ASN A 23 9.71 -10.09 -0.98
C ASN A 23 9.64 -9.98 0.54
N ASP A 24 9.63 -8.76 1.08
CA ASP A 24 9.45 -8.50 2.52
C ASP A 24 8.08 -9.00 3.01
N ALA A 25 7.01 -8.70 2.25
CA ALA A 25 5.67 -9.17 2.56
C ALA A 25 5.57 -10.70 2.52
N ILE A 26 6.11 -11.34 1.48
CA ILE A 26 6.14 -12.80 1.34
C ILE A 26 6.91 -13.44 2.50
N THR A 27 8.11 -12.94 2.80
CA THR A 27 8.95 -13.45 3.89
C THR A 27 8.22 -13.34 5.23
N THR A 28 7.67 -12.17 5.52
CA THR A 28 6.93 -11.92 6.77
C THR A 28 5.70 -12.80 6.90
N LEU A 29 4.93 -12.97 5.82
CA LEU A 29 3.75 -13.86 5.79
C LEU A 29 4.12 -15.32 6.00
N ASN A 30 5.22 -15.79 5.39
CA ASN A 30 5.68 -17.17 5.56
C ASN A 30 6.21 -17.44 6.97
N THR A 31 6.83 -16.46 7.62
CA THR A 31 7.39 -16.62 8.97
C THR A 31 6.34 -16.45 10.07
N SER A 32 5.48 -15.43 9.97
CA SER A 32 4.58 -15.04 11.07
C SER A 32 3.09 -15.27 10.77
N GLY A 33 2.73 -15.57 9.51
CA GLY A 33 1.36 -15.72 9.05
C GLY A 33 0.59 -14.40 8.93
N LYS A 34 1.21 -13.25 9.23
CA LYS A 34 0.58 -11.92 9.20
C LYS A 34 1.59 -10.85 8.80
N PHE A 35 1.23 -9.99 7.86
CA PHE A 35 1.99 -8.82 7.46
C PHE A 35 1.20 -7.55 7.75
N VAL A 36 1.84 -6.57 8.37
CA VAL A 36 1.28 -5.23 8.62
C VAL A 36 2.36 -4.22 8.32
N LYS A 37 2.09 -3.31 7.39
CA LYS A 37 3.05 -2.25 7.05
C LYS A 37 2.33 -0.99 6.62
N ALA A 38 2.84 0.14 7.08
CA ALA A 38 2.32 1.45 6.72
C ALA A 38 3.11 2.04 5.55
N TYR A 39 2.40 2.49 4.52
CA TYR A 39 2.98 3.12 3.33
C TYR A 39 2.50 4.57 3.23
N PRO A 40 3.43 5.54 3.14
CA PRO A 40 3.06 6.91 2.83
C PRO A 40 2.59 6.98 1.37
N MET A 41 1.56 7.78 1.14
CA MET A 41 1.10 8.15 -0.19
C MET A 41 0.85 9.65 -0.25
N GLU A 42 1.03 10.19 -1.44
CA GLU A 42 0.78 11.59 -1.75
C GLU A 42 -0.42 11.68 -2.70
N ILE A 43 -1.24 12.69 -2.49
CA ILE A 43 -2.36 13.03 -3.36
C ILE A 43 -2.03 14.36 -4.03
N THR A 44 -1.96 14.37 -5.35
CA THR A 44 -1.58 15.52 -6.16
C THR A 44 -2.71 15.99 -7.05
N ASP A 45 -2.71 17.26 -7.42
CA ASP A 45 -3.59 17.82 -8.44
C ASP A 45 -3.04 17.57 -9.88
N PRO A 46 -3.70 18.04 -10.96
CA PRO A 46 -3.21 17.88 -12.33
C PRO A 46 -1.92 18.66 -12.63
N THR A 47 -1.56 19.63 -11.77
CA THR A 47 -0.31 20.41 -11.89
C THR A 47 0.85 19.74 -11.17
N GLY A 48 0.59 18.66 -10.42
CA GLY A 48 1.57 17.94 -9.60
C GLY A 48 1.73 18.50 -8.19
N GLU A 49 0.86 19.42 -7.76
CA GLU A 49 0.91 20.01 -6.42
C GLU A 49 0.32 19.05 -5.37
N ILE A 50 1.09 18.77 -4.31
CA ILE A 50 0.65 17.92 -3.20
C ILE A 50 -0.47 18.63 -2.42
N CYS A 51 -1.65 18.04 -2.47
CA CYS A 51 -2.84 18.51 -1.76
C CYS A 51 -3.02 17.84 -0.40
N ALA A 52 -2.63 16.57 -0.27
CA ALA A 52 -2.73 15.82 0.97
C ALA A 52 -1.71 14.67 1.02
N THR A 53 -1.37 14.24 2.23
CA THR A 53 -0.56 13.04 2.47
C THR A 53 -1.35 12.05 3.31
N VAL A 54 -1.15 10.77 3.09
CA VAL A 54 -1.83 9.70 3.82
C VAL A 54 -0.82 8.64 4.22
N MET A 55 -0.97 8.12 5.44
CA MET A 55 -0.26 6.92 5.88
C MET A 55 -1.27 5.77 5.83
N ASN A 56 -1.12 4.87 4.86
CA ASN A 56 -2.00 3.72 4.70
C ASN A 56 -1.39 2.48 5.32
N GLU A 57 -2.08 1.90 6.29
CA GLU A 57 -1.71 0.59 6.82
C GLU A 57 -2.29 -0.53 5.94
N VAL A 58 -1.41 -1.39 5.43
CA VAL A 58 -1.76 -2.60 4.69
C VAL A 58 -1.63 -3.79 5.62
N TYR A 59 -2.75 -4.49 5.83
CA TYR A 59 -2.82 -5.70 6.64
C TYR A 59 -3.10 -6.91 5.73
N ILE A 60 -2.25 -7.93 5.81
CA ILE A 60 -2.41 -9.20 5.11
C ILE A 60 -2.27 -10.33 6.12
N ARG A 61 -3.12 -11.36 6.04
CA ARG A 61 -3.03 -12.52 6.92
C ARG A 61 -3.36 -13.80 6.17
N ASN A 62 -2.57 -14.83 6.45
CA ASN A 62 -2.85 -16.18 5.99
C ASN A 62 -4.06 -16.71 6.77
N LEU A 63 -5.19 -16.88 6.07
CA LEU A 63 -6.46 -17.32 6.67
C LEU A 63 -6.51 -18.84 6.92
N ARG A 64 -5.60 -19.61 6.31
CA ARG A 64 -5.57 -21.08 6.37
C ARG A 64 -4.13 -21.57 6.49
N GLN A 65 -3.81 -22.37 7.52
CA GLN A 65 -2.58 -23.16 7.55
C GLN A 65 -2.78 -24.39 6.65
N GLY A 66 -2.08 -24.47 5.51
CA GLY A 66 -2.01 -25.70 4.70
C GLY A 66 -2.57 -25.66 3.28
N GLU A 67 -3.08 -24.52 2.77
CA GLU A 67 -3.43 -24.43 1.35
C GLU A 67 -2.22 -24.03 0.50
N GLN A 68 -1.99 -24.76 -0.60
CA GLN A 68 -1.01 -24.37 -1.61
C GLN A 68 -1.38 -23.00 -2.19
N PRO A 69 -0.39 -22.12 -2.45
CA PRO A 69 -0.66 -20.80 -2.99
C PRO A 69 -1.44 -20.92 -4.31
N ARG A 70 -2.66 -20.39 -4.33
CA ARG A 70 -3.40 -20.23 -5.58
C ARG A 70 -2.73 -19.12 -6.37
N ILE A 71 -1.91 -19.52 -7.34
CA ILE A 71 -1.42 -18.63 -8.39
C ILE A 71 -2.64 -18.25 -9.23
N ALA A 72 -3.14 -17.02 -9.07
CA ALA A 72 -4.12 -16.46 -10.00
C ALA A 72 -3.35 -15.93 -11.22
N TYR A 73 -3.63 -16.51 -12.39
CA TYR A 73 -3.16 -16.07 -13.71
C TYR A 73 -3.95 -14.85 -14.19
#